data_AF-A0A2K8P5Y0-F1
#
_entry.id   AF-A0A2K8P5Y0-F1
#
_cell.length_a   1.000
_cell.length_b   1.000
_cell.length_c   1.000
_cell.angle_alpha   90.00
_cell.angle_beta   90.00
_cell.angle_gamma   90.00
#
_symmetry.space_group_name_H-M   'P 1'
#
loop_
_entity.id
_entity.type
_entity.pdbx_description
1 polymer ?
#
loop_
_entity_poly.entity_id
_entity_poly.type
_entity_poly.pdbx_seq_one_letter_code
_entity_poly.pdbx_strand_id
1 'polypeptide(L)'
;MFKVSKSIKGQKHFIKSRKNEINSWLMEHGISKKEAKRLVIFAQENIILKLFLNLIAFEGKNRKNYTNEIIHIVLYSRLLYTNLDSAETKEIKIEKIKITKIIETLLPAIENNDILKINYEKEAFNEIKSFSSFSDEIINKRKHFYYAKIGIIFSKISDNKIDSFYKYGYLLSMYVITYFESDFEANINTYNNFLLKLKLNDWLSETTKQISPFYFNSIISKTNKWLTTKSKMFKFKEGAW
;
A
#
# COMPACT_ATOMS: atom_id res chain seq x y z
N MET A 1 -17.22 -7.47 22.32
CA MET A 1 -16.17 -6.55 21.81
C MET A 1 -14.87 -7.33 21.60
N PHE A 2 -14.71 -8.04 20.48
CA PHE A 2 -13.56 -8.90 20.24
C PHE A 2 -12.28 -8.09 19.96
N LYS A 3 -11.19 -8.52 20.59
CA LYS A 3 -9.90 -7.82 20.76
C LYS A 3 -9.25 -7.42 19.43
N VAL A 4 -9.53 -6.20 18.96
CA VAL A 4 -8.82 -5.55 17.83
C VAL A 4 -7.29 -5.61 18.02
N SER A 5 -6.81 -5.48 19.26
CA SER A 5 -5.38 -5.53 19.63
C SER A 5 -4.72 -6.91 19.47
N LYS A 6 -5.45 -8.02 19.64
CA LYS A 6 -4.90 -9.37 19.44
C LYS A 6 -4.59 -9.64 17.96
N SER A 7 -5.42 -9.13 17.03
CA SER A 7 -5.19 -9.32 15.59
C SER A 7 -3.98 -8.53 15.06
N ILE A 8 -3.73 -7.32 15.59
CA ILE A 8 -2.60 -6.47 15.18
C ILE A 8 -1.26 -7.10 15.59
N LYS A 9 -1.16 -7.58 16.84
CA LYS A 9 0.02 -8.34 17.28
C LYS A 9 0.19 -9.59 16.43
N GLY A 10 -0.91 -10.28 16.09
CA GLY A 10 -0.91 -11.47 15.23
C GLY A 10 -0.26 -11.26 13.86
N GLN A 11 -0.55 -10.16 13.15
CA GLN A 11 0.07 -9.90 11.84
C GLN A 11 1.57 -9.57 11.96
N LYS A 12 1.96 -8.77 12.96
CA LYS A 12 3.38 -8.49 13.22
C LYS A 12 4.15 -9.77 13.55
N HIS A 13 3.59 -10.64 14.40
CA HIS A 13 4.20 -11.92 14.74
C HIS A 13 4.28 -12.86 13.54
N PHE A 14 3.26 -12.89 12.69
CA PHE A 14 3.26 -13.70 11.46
C PHE A 14 4.38 -13.27 10.50
N ILE A 15 4.55 -11.96 10.26
CA ILE A 15 5.65 -11.47 9.42
C ILE A 15 7.00 -11.77 10.08
N LYS A 16 7.09 -11.61 11.41
CA LYS A 16 8.31 -11.94 12.18
C LYS A 16 8.68 -13.42 12.05
N SER A 17 7.72 -14.34 12.07
CA SER A 17 8.00 -15.78 11.92
C SER A 17 8.43 -16.15 10.50
N ARG A 18 8.13 -15.31 9.50
CA ARG A 18 8.58 -15.45 8.10
C ARG A 18 9.86 -14.69 7.77
N LYS A 19 10.48 -14.05 8.75
CA LYS A 19 11.70 -13.24 8.58
C LYS A 19 12.81 -13.98 7.83
N ASN A 20 13.06 -15.25 8.16
CA ASN A 20 14.17 -16.00 7.55
C ASN A 20 13.91 -16.28 6.08
N GLU A 21 12.68 -16.68 5.74
CA GLU A 21 12.23 -16.94 4.36
C GLU A 21 12.31 -15.64 3.52
N ILE A 22 11.76 -14.54 4.03
CA ILE A 22 11.80 -13.23 3.35
C ILE A 22 13.25 -12.75 3.17
N ASN A 23 14.10 -12.85 4.20
CA ASN A 23 15.50 -12.43 4.07
C ASN A 23 16.27 -13.29 3.06
N SER A 24 16.06 -14.61 3.07
CA SER A 24 16.77 -15.52 2.16
C SER A 24 16.41 -15.19 0.72
N TRP A 25 15.11 -15.06 0.43
CA TRP A 25 14.64 -14.66 -0.89
C TRP A 25 15.23 -13.30 -1.32
N LEU A 26 15.21 -12.28 -0.45
CA LEU A 26 15.77 -10.96 -0.77
C LEU A 26 17.29 -11.02 -1.06
N MET A 27 18.03 -11.83 -0.31
CA MET A 27 19.47 -11.99 -0.49
C MET A 27 19.83 -12.75 -1.77
N GLU A 28 19.05 -13.76 -2.13
CA GLU A 28 19.17 -14.47 -3.43
C GLU A 28 18.98 -13.50 -4.61
N HIS A 29 18.19 -12.44 -4.43
CA HIS A 29 17.92 -11.41 -5.44
C HIS A 29 18.82 -10.16 -5.28
N GLY A 30 19.96 -10.28 -4.59
CA GLY A 30 21.00 -9.24 -4.56
C GLY A 30 20.81 -8.12 -3.52
N ILE A 31 19.85 -8.26 -2.59
CA ILE A 31 19.70 -7.34 -1.45
C ILE A 31 20.65 -7.78 -0.33
N SER A 32 21.43 -6.85 0.22
CA SER A 32 22.33 -7.18 1.33
C SER A 32 21.55 -7.57 2.60
N LYS A 33 22.18 -8.35 3.47
CA LYS A 33 21.59 -8.75 4.76
C LYS A 33 21.13 -7.55 5.62
N LYS A 34 21.83 -6.41 5.53
CA LYS A 34 21.46 -5.18 6.26
C LYS A 34 20.19 -4.56 5.69
N GLU A 35 20.10 -4.44 4.37
CA GLU A 35 18.93 -3.93 3.65
C GLU A 35 17.72 -4.86 3.84
N ALA A 36 17.90 -6.18 3.72
CA ALA A 36 16.84 -7.17 3.91
C ALA A 36 16.22 -7.10 5.31
N LYS A 37 17.05 -6.94 6.36
CA LYS A 37 16.57 -6.71 7.73
C LYS A 37 15.73 -5.43 7.84
N ARG A 38 16.13 -4.33 7.18
CA ARG A 38 15.35 -3.07 7.15
C ARG A 38 14.01 -3.29 6.46
N LEU A 39 13.99 -4.00 5.33
CA LEU A 39 12.75 -4.34 4.61
C LEU A 39 11.80 -5.21 5.44
N VAL A 40 12.31 -6.19 6.22
CA VAL A 40 11.46 -6.98 7.13
C VAL A 40 10.85 -6.12 8.24
N ILE A 41 11.59 -5.15 8.77
CA ILE A 41 11.04 -4.19 9.76
C ILE A 41 9.95 -3.34 9.11
N PHE A 42 10.21 -2.81 7.91
CA PHE A 42 9.22 -2.07 7.14
C PHE A 42 7.95 -2.92 6.88
N ALA A 43 8.10 -4.19 6.49
CA ALA A 43 6.99 -5.12 6.26
C ALA A 43 6.10 -5.27 7.51
N GLN A 44 6.69 -5.38 8.69
CA GLN A 44 5.96 -5.48 9.96
C GLN A 44 5.10 -4.24 10.26
N GLU A 45 5.44 -3.09 9.67
CA GLU A 45 4.77 -1.83 9.90
C GLU A 45 3.82 -1.43 8.78
N ASN A 46 4.05 -1.94 7.56
CA ASN A 46 3.32 -1.65 6.35
C ASN A 46 1.80 -1.92 6.47
N ILE A 47 0.99 -0.89 6.23
CA ILE A 47 -0.48 -0.94 6.36
C ILE A 47 -1.11 -1.77 5.26
N ILE A 48 -0.65 -1.60 4.01
CA ILE A 48 -1.15 -2.32 2.82
C ILE A 48 -1.03 -3.83 3.03
N LEU A 49 0.15 -4.28 3.47
CA LEU A 49 0.44 -5.69 3.75
C LEU A 49 -0.45 -6.25 4.87
N LYS A 50 -0.69 -5.48 5.94
CA LYS A 50 -1.52 -5.97 7.04
C LYS A 50 -2.99 -6.11 6.64
N LEU A 51 -3.50 -5.20 5.81
CA LEU A 51 -4.86 -5.30 5.26
C LEU A 51 -4.98 -6.48 4.30
N PHE A 52 -3.98 -6.68 3.43
CA PHE A 52 -3.86 -7.86 2.59
C PHE A 52 -3.96 -9.16 3.42
N LEU A 53 -3.17 -9.30 4.49
CA LEU A 53 -3.20 -10.48 5.36
C LEU A 53 -4.51 -10.65 6.12
N ASN A 54 -5.22 -9.56 6.45
CA ASN A 54 -6.55 -9.65 7.05
C ASN A 54 -7.58 -10.15 6.04
N LEU A 55 -7.55 -9.65 4.81
CA LEU A 55 -8.46 -10.07 3.75
C LEU A 55 -8.28 -11.56 3.40
N ILE A 56 -7.04 -12.05 3.30
CA ILE A 56 -6.75 -13.48 3.15
C ILE A 56 -7.42 -14.29 4.27
N ALA A 57 -7.29 -13.83 5.52
CA ALA A 57 -7.87 -14.51 6.67
C ALA A 57 -9.41 -14.46 6.66
N PHE A 58 -10.01 -13.37 6.16
CA PHE A 58 -11.47 -13.25 6.03
C PHE A 58 -12.04 -14.14 4.93
N GLU A 59 -11.30 -14.35 3.84
CA GLU A 59 -11.62 -15.32 2.78
C GLU A 59 -11.29 -16.77 3.19
N GLY A 60 -10.88 -17.02 4.44
CA GLY A 60 -10.57 -18.35 4.96
C GLY A 60 -9.32 -19.00 4.37
N LYS A 61 -8.50 -18.25 3.63
CA LYS A 61 -7.31 -18.76 2.95
C LYS A 61 -6.09 -18.82 3.88
N ASN A 62 -5.17 -19.73 3.59
CA ASN A 62 -3.95 -19.88 4.37
C ASN A 62 -2.90 -18.83 3.98
N ARG A 63 -2.68 -17.85 4.85
CA ARG A 63 -1.67 -16.78 4.69
C ARG A 63 -0.26 -17.30 4.36
N LYS A 64 0.09 -18.53 4.74
CA LYS A 64 1.39 -19.12 4.46
C LYS A 64 1.63 -19.34 2.95
N ASN A 65 0.58 -19.44 2.14
CA ASN A 65 0.68 -19.70 0.71
C ASN A 65 0.95 -18.43 -0.11
N TYR A 66 1.06 -17.27 0.54
CA TYR A 66 1.18 -15.97 -0.09
C TYR A 66 2.55 -15.31 0.17
N THR A 67 3.62 -16.07 0.46
CA THR A 67 4.94 -15.50 0.77
C THR A 67 5.44 -14.59 -0.35
N ASN A 68 5.27 -14.99 -1.62
CA ASN A 68 5.71 -14.21 -2.76
C ASN A 68 4.93 -12.89 -2.85
N GLU A 69 3.60 -12.94 -2.75
CA GLU A 69 2.74 -11.76 -2.72
C GLU A 69 3.09 -10.80 -1.57
N ILE A 70 3.42 -11.34 -0.39
CA ILE A 70 3.89 -10.55 0.76
C ILE A 70 5.17 -9.79 0.40
N ILE A 71 6.16 -10.47 -0.22
CA ILE A 71 7.42 -9.86 -0.64
C ILE A 71 7.15 -8.77 -1.69
N HIS A 72 6.32 -9.05 -2.69
CA HIS A 72 5.98 -8.07 -3.73
C HIS A 72 5.32 -6.82 -3.16
N ILE A 73 4.33 -6.96 -2.26
CA ILE A 73 3.72 -5.81 -1.59
C ILE A 73 4.77 -4.99 -0.84
N VAL A 74 5.73 -5.65 -0.18
CA VAL A 74 6.83 -4.98 0.53
C VAL A 74 7.70 -4.17 -0.42
N LEU A 75 8.12 -4.76 -1.55
CA LEU A 75 8.98 -4.09 -2.53
C LEU A 75 8.27 -2.90 -3.20
N TYR A 76 7.06 -3.11 -3.71
CA TYR A 76 6.26 -2.04 -4.33
C TYR A 76 5.96 -0.92 -3.34
N SER A 77 5.53 -1.27 -2.12
CA SER A 77 5.28 -0.27 -1.08
C SER A 77 6.57 0.46 -0.68
N ARG A 78 7.72 -0.22 -0.61
CA ARG A 78 8.97 0.45 -0.25
C ARG A 78 9.28 1.56 -1.25
N LEU A 79 9.17 1.29 -2.55
CA LEU A 79 9.37 2.29 -3.61
C LEU A 79 8.35 3.43 -3.52
N LEU A 80 7.07 3.11 -3.27
CA LEU A 80 6.04 4.13 -3.09
C LEU A 80 6.40 5.11 -1.96
N TYR A 81 6.91 4.58 -0.83
CA TYR A 81 7.27 5.36 0.36
C TYR A 81 8.61 6.09 0.25
N THR A 82 9.65 5.50 -0.36
CA THR A 82 10.94 6.19 -0.54
C THR A 82 10.82 7.42 -1.45
N ASN A 83 9.84 7.40 -2.35
CA ASN A 83 9.51 8.56 -3.17
C ASN A 83 8.81 9.69 -2.38
N LEU A 84 8.52 9.49 -1.08
CA LEU A 84 7.98 10.51 -0.17
C LEU A 84 9.07 11.16 0.69
N ASP A 85 10.28 10.61 0.71
CA ASP A 85 11.37 11.12 1.54
C ASP A 85 11.82 12.50 1.03
N SER A 86 11.83 13.51 1.90
CA SER A 86 12.15 14.91 1.55
C SER A 86 13.61 15.12 1.12
N ALA A 87 14.50 14.19 1.46
CA ALA A 87 15.90 14.20 1.04
C ALA A 87 16.37 12.80 0.64
N GLU A 88 16.65 12.60 -0.64
CA GLU A 88 17.16 11.32 -1.16
C GLU A 88 18.66 11.17 -0.83
N THR A 89 18.97 10.34 0.16
CA THR A 89 20.37 9.99 0.47
C THR A 89 20.95 9.06 -0.59
N LYS A 90 22.29 9.01 -0.71
CA LYS A 90 22.99 8.05 -1.59
C LYS A 90 22.61 6.59 -1.27
N GLU A 91 22.40 6.26 0.01
CA GLU A 91 21.93 4.92 0.42
C GLU A 91 20.53 4.63 -0.14
N ILE A 92 19.58 5.57 -0.01
CA ILE A 92 18.20 5.40 -0.50
C ILE A 92 18.19 5.27 -2.02
N LYS A 93 18.99 6.06 -2.73
CA LYS A 93 19.10 5.98 -4.20
C LYS A 93 19.60 4.60 -4.67
N ILE A 94 20.60 4.04 -3.98
CA ILE A 94 21.12 2.70 -4.28
C ILE A 94 20.07 1.62 -3.97
N GLU A 95 19.41 1.70 -2.81
CA GLU A 95 18.34 0.77 -2.43
C GLU A 95 17.21 0.78 -3.45
N LYS A 96 16.77 1.97 -3.88
CA LYS A 96 15.74 2.19 -4.90
C LYS A 96 16.10 1.50 -6.22
N ILE A 97 17.31 1.73 -6.74
CA ILE A 97 17.77 1.09 -7.99
C ILE A 97 17.75 -0.44 -7.88
N LYS A 98 18.21 -1.00 -6.75
CA LYS A 98 18.20 -2.45 -6.56
C LYS A 98 16.78 -3.01 -6.55
N ILE A 99 15.88 -2.39 -5.78
CA ILE A 99 14.48 -2.83 -5.69
C ILE A 99 13.78 -2.70 -7.05
N THR A 100 14.03 -1.62 -7.80
CA THR A 100 13.50 -1.44 -9.16
C THR A 100 13.96 -2.56 -10.08
N LYS A 101 15.26 -2.90 -10.09
CA LYS A 101 15.79 -4.01 -10.89
C LYS A 101 15.13 -5.35 -10.54
N ILE A 102 14.94 -5.63 -9.25
CA ILE A 102 14.25 -6.85 -8.80
C ILE A 102 12.82 -6.88 -9.35
N ILE A 103 12.07 -5.78 -9.23
CA ILE A 103 10.72 -5.67 -9.78
C ILE A 103 10.69 -5.87 -11.30
N GLU A 104 11.64 -5.28 -12.03
CA GLU A 104 11.77 -5.43 -13.47
C GLU A 104 12.07 -6.89 -13.88
N THR A 105 12.89 -7.60 -13.11
CA THR A 105 13.13 -9.04 -13.36
C THR A 105 11.92 -9.92 -13.04
N LEU A 106 10.99 -9.45 -12.21
CA LEU A 106 9.77 -10.18 -11.83
C LEU A 106 8.58 -9.86 -12.74
N LEU A 107 8.61 -8.72 -13.44
CA LEU A 107 7.56 -8.26 -14.34
C LEU A 107 7.14 -9.27 -15.41
N PRO A 108 8.06 -10.02 -16.08
CA PRO A 108 7.71 -11.00 -17.10
C PRO A 108 6.78 -12.11 -16.60
N ALA A 109 6.76 -12.39 -15.29
CA ALA A 109 5.91 -13.42 -14.70
C ALA A 109 4.48 -12.96 -14.40
N ILE A 110 4.19 -11.65 -14.47
CA ILE A 110 2.91 -11.05 -14.06
C ILE A 110 2.04 -10.67 -15.28
N GLU A 111 2.61 -10.56 -16.47
CA GLU A 111 1.93 -10.06 -17.68
C GLU A 111 0.84 -10.99 -18.25
N ASN A 112 0.73 -12.24 -17.77
CA ASN A 112 -0.28 -13.20 -18.24
C ASN A 112 -1.66 -13.12 -17.56
N ASN A 113 -1.97 -12.02 -16.86
CA ASN A 113 -3.31 -11.84 -16.29
C ASN A 113 -4.05 -10.72 -17.02
N ASP A 114 -5.09 -11.10 -17.78
CA ASP A 114 -6.09 -10.23 -18.44
C ASP A 114 -6.92 -9.37 -17.47
N ILE A 115 -6.44 -9.15 -16.23
CA ILE A 115 -7.10 -8.33 -15.22
C ILE A 115 -6.91 -6.86 -15.59
N LEU A 116 -7.84 -6.43 -16.42
CA LEU A 116 -8.35 -5.10 -16.78
C LEU A 116 -7.49 -3.87 -16.43
N LYS A 117 -7.11 -3.21 -17.53
CA LYS A 117 -6.47 -1.90 -17.79
C LYS A 117 -7.04 -0.67 -17.07
N ILE A 118 -7.93 -0.80 -16.07
CA ILE A 118 -8.60 0.37 -15.49
C ILE A 118 -7.61 1.15 -14.63
N ASN A 119 -7.37 2.40 -15.05
CA ASN A 119 -6.54 3.36 -14.33
C ASN A 119 -7.43 4.17 -13.37
N TYR A 120 -7.69 3.61 -12.19
CA TYR A 120 -8.50 4.26 -11.15
C TYR A 120 -7.91 5.58 -10.66
N GLU A 121 -6.59 5.77 -10.81
CA GLU A 121 -5.98 7.05 -10.52
C GLU A 121 -6.49 8.13 -11.47
N LYS A 122 -6.47 7.87 -12.78
CA LYS A 122 -6.99 8.78 -13.80
C LYS A 122 -8.50 9.02 -13.62
N GLU A 123 -9.28 8.00 -13.29
CA GLU A 123 -10.72 8.16 -13.04
C GLU A 123 -10.99 9.09 -11.86
N ALA A 124 -10.32 8.86 -10.71
CA ALA A 124 -10.46 9.71 -9.54
C ALA A 124 -10.11 11.17 -9.84
N PHE A 125 -9.07 11.40 -10.64
CA PHE A 125 -8.68 12.74 -11.06
C PHE A 125 -9.70 13.40 -11.97
N ASN A 126 -10.20 12.70 -12.97
CA ASN A 126 -11.18 13.26 -13.90
C ASN A 126 -12.45 13.71 -13.17
N GLU A 127 -12.88 12.96 -12.16
CA GLU A 127 -14.08 13.31 -11.38
C GLU A 127 -13.87 14.51 -10.46
N ILE A 128 -12.65 14.75 -9.96
CA ILE A 128 -12.36 15.92 -9.12
C ILE A 128 -11.85 17.11 -9.94
N LYS A 129 -11.52 16.95 -11.23
CA LYS A 129 -10.97 18.01 -12.10
C LYS A 129 -11.91 19.20 -12.25
N SER A 130 -13.22 18.99 -12.15
CA SER A 130 -14.22 20.08 -12.14
C SER A 130 -14.22 20.91 -10.85
N PHE A 131 -13.60 20.41 -9.78
CA PHE A 131 -13.58 21.03 -8.46
C PHE A 131 -12.16 21.36 -7.98
N SER A 132 -11.13 21.13 -8.80
CA SER A 132 -9.73 21.21 -8.37
C SER A 132 -8.84 21.85 -9.42
N SER A 133 -7.74 22.45 -8.96
CA SER A 133 -6.70 23.03 -9.82
C SER A 133 -5.55 22.05 -10.08
N PHE A 134 -5.81 20.73 -10.14
CA PHE A 134 -4.77 19.75 -10.44
C PHE A 134 -4.15 20.06 -11.80
N SER A 135 -2.83 20.32 -11.83
CA SER A 135 -2.10 20.36 -13.09
C SER A 135 -1.89 18.93 -13.59
N ASP A 136 -1.99 18.73 -14.91
CA ASP A 136 -1.75 17.42 -15.54
C ASP A 136 -0.31 16.92 -15.28
N GLU A 137 0.61 17.82 -14.90
CA GLU A 137 1.99 17.52 -14.49
C GLU A 137 2.07 16.74 -13.16
N ILE A 138 1.15 16.97 -12.22
CA ILE A 138 1.03 16.18 -10.98
C ILE A 138 0.52 14.77 -11.30
N ILE A 139 -0.34 14.63 -12.31
CA ILE A 139 -0.90 13.34 -12.75
C ILE A 139 0.20 12.47 -13.37
N ASN A 140 1.09 13.06 -14.19
CA ASN A 140 2.18 12.34 -14.86
C ASN A 140 3.34 11.93 -13.92
N LYS A 141 3.48 12.57 -12.75
CA LYS A 141 4.47 12.18 -11.73
C LYS A 141 4.04 10.99 -10.88
N ARG A 142 2.79 10.54 -11.00
CA ARG A 142 2.20 9.57 -10.08
C ARG A 142 2.32 8.12 -10.52
N LYS A 143 2.13 7.27 -9.51
CA LYS A 143 2.71 5.94 -9.36
C LYS A 143 1.75 4.83 -9.83
N HIS A 144 0.91 5.09 -10.85
CA HIS A 144 -0.10 4.16 -11.40
C HIS A 144 0.38 2.72 -11.46
N PHE A 145 1.55 2.50 -12.09
CA PHE A 145 2.15 1.18 -12.23
C PHE A 145 2.24 0.42 -10.89
N TYR A 146 2.71 1.08 -9.84
CA TYR A 146 2.85 0.48 -8.51
C TYR A 146 1.49 0.17 -7.88
N TYR A 147 0.50 1.06 -8.04
CA TYR A 147 -0.86 0.84 -7.55
C TYR A 147 -1.54 -0.33 -8.27
N ALA A 148 -1.42 -0.39 -9.59
CA ALA A 148 -1.93 -1.47 -10.41
C ALA A 148 -1.30 -2.81 -10.02
N LYS A 149 0.01 -2.86 -9.82
CA LYS A 149 0.70 -4.10 -9.40
C LYS A 149 0.27 -4.55 -8.00
N ILE A 150 0.03 -3.64 -7.06
CA ILE A 150 -0.57 -4.00 -5.76
C ILE A 150 -2.01 -4.50 -5.96
N GLY A 151 -2.80 -3.88 -6.83
CA GLY A 151 -4.14 -4.38 -7.20
C GLY A 151 -4.09 -5.83 -7.72
N ILE A 152 -3.21 -6.13 -8.66
CA ILE A 152 -3.04 -7.48 -9.23
C ILE A 152 -2.66 -8.50 -8.14
N ILE A 153 -1.89 -8.11 -7.14
CA ILE A 153 -1.56 -9.00 -6.02
C ILE A 153 -2.81 -9.28 -5.16
N PHE A 154 -3.63 -8.25 -4.91
CA PHE A 154 -4.86 -8.44 -4.14
C PHE A 154 -5.89 -9.29 -4.88
N SER A 155 -5.98 -9.20 -6.21
CA SER A 155 -6.94 -9.99 -6.99
C SER A 155 -6.72 -11.51 -6.83
N LYS A 156 -5.49 -11.96 -6.59
CA LYS A 156 -5.15 -13.36 -6.27
C LYS A 156 -5.73 -13.86 -4.93
N ILE A 157 -6.30 -12.99 -4.11
CA ILE A 157 -6.96 -13.42 -2.87
C ILE A 157 -8.22 -14.21 -3.19
N SER A 158 -8.96 -13.91 -4.26
CA SER A 158 -10.26 -14.56 -4.51
C SER A 158 -10.54 -14.70 -6.00
N ASP A 159 -10.83 -15.91 -6.43
CA ASP A 159 -11.13 -16.24 -7.83
C ASP A 159 -12.55 -15.78 -8.21
N ASN A 160 -13.44 -15.60 -7.23
CA ASN A 160 -14.83 -15.20 -7.44
C ASN A 160 -15.05 -13.67 -7.39
N LYS A 161 -14.08 -12.91 -6.89
CA LYS A 161 -14.19 -11.46 -6.64
C LYS A 161 -12.95 -10.70 -7.13
N ILE A 162 -12.33 -11.20 -8.20
CA ILE A 162 -11.06 -10.74 -8.76
C ILE A 162 -11.05 -9.21 -8.91
N ASP A 163 -12.08 -8.65 -9.56
CA ASP A 163 -12.17 -7.21 -9.84
C ASP A 163 -12.32 -6.36 -8.58
N SER A 164 -13.16 -6.80 -7.62
CA SER A 164 -13.34 -6.08 -6.36
C SER A 164 -12.04 -6.06 -5.56
N PHE A 165 -11.32 -7.19 -5.50
CA PHE A 165 -10.02 -7.26 -4.83
C PHE A 165 -8.95 -6.45 -5.55
N TYR A 166 -8.91 -6.47 -6.90
CA TYR A 166 -8.04 -5.62 -7.70
C TYR A 166 -8.25 -4.14 -7.38
N LYS A 167 -9.50 -3.68 -7.49
CA LYS A 167 -9.89 -2.29 -7.19
C LYS A 167 -9.53 -1.92 -5.76
N TYR A 168 -9.78 -2.80 -4.78
CA TYR A 168 -9.44 -2.52 -3.39
C TYR A 168 -7.93 -2.35 -3.17
N GLY A 169 -7.11 -3.26 -3.69
CA GLY A 169 -5.65 -3.17 -3.55
C GLY A 169 -5.09 -1.89 -4.18
N TYR A 170 -5.60 -1.54 -5.37
CA TYR A 170 -5.25 -0.31 -6.08
C TYR A 170 -5.61 0.91 -5.22
N LEU A 171 -6.89 1.07 -4.87
CA LEU A 171 -7.39 2.24 -4.15
C LEU A 171 -6.75 2.37 -2.76
N LEU A 172 -6.48 1.25 -2.09
CA LEU A 172 -5.86 1.26 -0.77
C LEU A 172 -4.44 1.80 -0.86
N SER A 173 -3.68 1.38 -1.86
CA SER A 173 -2.33 1.86 -2.07
C SER A 173 -2.31 3.36 -2.40
N MET A 174 -3.21 3.83 -3.26
CA MET A 174 -3.38 5.27 -3.52
C MET A 174 -3.75 6.04 -2.25
N TYR A 175 -4.73 5.55 -1.48
CA TYR A 175 -5.23 6.24 -0.30
C TYR A 175 -4.16 6.35 0.77
N VAL A 176 -3.42 5.27 1.05
CA VAL A 176 -2.33 5.27 2.01
C VAL A 176 -1.23 6.25 1.61
N ILE A 177 -0.83 6.28 0.34
CA ILE A 177 0.21 7.19 -0.13
C ILE A 177 -0.26 8.64 -0.10
N THR A 178 -1.46 8.94 -0.63
CA THR A 178 -2.05 10.29 -0.59
C THR A 178 -2.26 10.78 0.84
N TYR A 179 -2.59 9.86 1.76
CA TYR A 179 -2.75 10.19 3.18
C TYR A 179 -1.45 10.73 3.79
N PHE A 180 -0.32 10.07 3.52
CA PHE A 180 0.98 10.49 4.02
C PHE A 180 1.60 11.66 3.23
N GLU A 181 1.40 11.74 1.91
CA GLU A 181 1.89 12.87 1.08
C GLU A 181 1.48 14.23 1.64
N SER A 182 0.22 14.40 2.04
CA SER A 182 -0.22 15.68 2.62
C SER A 182 0.40 16.01 3.97
N ASP A 183 0.73 15.00 4.77
CA ASP A 183 1.33 15.21 6.10
C ASP A 183 2.76 15.75 5.94
N PHE A 184 3.45 15.36 4.86
CA PHE A 184 4.76 15.91 4.48
C PHE A 184 4.65 17.28 3.81
N GLU A 185 3.63 17.51 2.97
CA GLU A 185 3.38 18.77 2.29
C GLU A 185 2.61 19.78 3.15
N ALA A 186 2.78 19.80 4.47
CA ALA A 186 2.02 20.66 5.40
C ALA A 186 2.01 22.16 5.04
N ASN A 187 2.94 22.63 4.21
CA ASN A 187 3.00 24.01 3.70
C ASN A 187 2.22 24.24 2.38
N ILE A 188 1.69 23.19 1.75
CA ILE A 188 0.90 23.20 0.52
C ILE A 188 -0.33 22.32 0.75
N ASN A 189 -1.17 22.74 1.70
CA ASN A 189 -2.48 22.11 1.95
C ASN A 189 -3.43 22.51 0.80
N THR A 190 -3.20 21.96 -0.40
CA THR A 190 -4.06 22.21 -1.54
C THR A 190 -5.38 21.48 -1.30
N TYR A 191 -6.47 22.24 -1.27
CA TYR A 191 -7.86 21.77 -1.33
C TYR A 191 -8.04 20.51 -2.21
N ASN A 192 -7.30 20.43 -3.31
CA ASN A 192 -7.17 19.31 -4.23
C ASN A 192 -6.82 17.96 -3.56
N ASN A 193 -5.78 17.92 -2.70
CA ASN A 193 -5.37 16.70 -2.00
C ASN A 193 -6.44 16.24 -1.00
N PHE A 194 -7.15 17.17 -0.36
CA PHE A 194 -8.27 16.85 0.52
C PHE A 194 -9.44 16.21 -0.26
N LEU A 195 -9.84 16.81 -1.38
CA LEU A 195 -10.88 16.24 -2.26
C LEU A 195 -10.51 14.84 -2.75
N LEU A 196 -9.25 14.64 -3.15
CA LEU A 196 -8.78 13.32 -3.57
C LEU A 196 -8.86 12.29 -2.43
N LYS A 197 -8.48 12.66 -1.20
CA LYS A 197 -8.61 11.76 -0.04
C LYS A 197 -10.05 11.37 0.24
N LEU A 198 -10.98 12.32 0.21
CA LEU A 198 -12.41 12.05 0.39
C LEU A 198 -12.89 11.07 -0.68
N LYS A 199 -12.56 11.36 -1.94
CA LYS A 199 -12.94 10.51 -3.07
C LYS A 199 -12.41 9.08 -2.94
N LEU A 200 -11.13 8.93 -2.63
CA LEU A 200 -10.51 7.62 -2.42
C LEU A 200 -11.11 6.88 -1.24
N ASN A 201 -11.44 7.58 -0.15
CA ASN A 201 -12.08 6.99 1.02
C ASN A 201 -13.51 6.49 0.70
N ASP A 202 -14.28 7.24 -0.07
CA ASP A 202 -15.62 6.85 -0.49
C ASP A 202 -15.57 5.61 -1.39
N TRP A 203 -14.70 5.61 -2.39
CA TRP A 203 -14.50 4.47 -3.28
C TRP A 203 -13.97 3.23 -2.57
N LEU A 204 -13.05 3.41 -1.62
CA LEU A 204 -12.58 2.32 -0.77
C LEU A 204 -13.70 1.74 0.07
N SER A 205 -14.56 2.59 0.62
CA SER A 205 -15.69 2.15 1.44
C SER A 205 -16.66 1.31 0.61
N GLU A 206 -17.07 1.79 -0.56
CA GLU A 206 -17.94 1.03 -1.46
C GLU A 206 -17.32 -0.29 -1.91
N THR A 207 -16.04 -0.28 -2.29
CA THR A 207 -15.33 -1.51 -2.70
C THR A 207 -15.20 -2.49 -1.53
N THR A 208 -14.98 -2.00 -0.30
CA THR A 208 -14.93 -2.84 0.90
C THR A 208 -16.27 -3.53 1.15
N LYS A 209 -17.39 -2.80 0.99
CA LYS A 209 -18.73 -3.39 1.11
C LYS A 209 -18.93 -4.50 0.09
N GLN A 210 -18.47 -4.32 -1.15
CA GLN A 210 -18.56 -5.35 -2.19
C GLN A 210 -17.74 -6.60 -1.85
N ILE A 211 -16.52 -6.44 -1.35
CA ILE A 211 -15.66 -7.57 -0.94
C ILE A 211 -16.29 -8.32 0.23
N SER A 212 -16.60 -7.61 1.31
CA SER A 212 -17.11 -8.23 2.52
C SER A 212 -18.04 -7.29 3.28
N PRO A 213 -19.35 -7.35 3.01
CA PRO A 213 -20.34 -6.58 3.78
C PRO A 213 -20.24 -6.90 5.27
N PHE A 214 -20.02 -8.18 5.60
CA PHE A 214 -19.95 -8.67 6.98
C PHE A 214 -18.75 -8.09 7.75
N TYR A 215 -17.57 -7.99 7.11
CA TYR A 215 -16.37 -7.46 7.75
C TYR A 215 -16.11 -5.96 7.48
N PHE A 216 -17.03 -5.28 6.80
CA PHE A 216 -16.90 -3.88 6.37
C PHE A 216 -16.41 -2.96 7.50
N ASN A 217 -17.16 -2.86 8.59
CA ASN A 217 -16.82 -2.00 9.73
C ASN A 217 -15.46 -2.36 10.36
N SER A 218 -15.12 -3.65 10.39
CA SER A 218 -13.84 -4.13 10.93
C SER A 218 -12.66 -3.72 10.05
N ILE A 219 -12.81 -3.82 8.73
CA ILE A 219 -11.79 -3.41 7.76
C ILE A 219 -11.56 -1.90 7.84
N ILE A 220 -12.63 -1.10 7.76
CA ILE A 220 -12.55 0.36 7.84
C ILE A 220 -11.91 0.82 9.17
N SER A 221 -12.37 0.26 10.30
CA SER A 221 -11.82 0.59 11.62
C SER A 221 -10.33 0.28 11.73
N LYS A 222 -9.88 -0.86 11.17
CA LYS A 222 -8.45 -1.23 11.17
C LYS A 222 -7.62 -0.29 10.30
N THR A 223 -8.08 0.06 9.11
CA THR A 223 -7.42 1.00 8.20
C THR A 223 -7.23 2.35 8.88
N ASN A 224 -8.32 2.95 9.37
CA ASN A 224 -8.30 4.27 10.00
C ASN A 224 -7.41 4.31 11.23
N LYS A 225 -7.53 3.31 12.12
CA LYS A 225 -6.68 3.22 13.31
C LYS A 225 -5.20 3.19 12.98
N TRP A 226 -4.79 2.47 11.93
CA TRP A 226 -3.39 2.42 11.53
C TRP A 226 -2.89 3.73 10.93
N LEU A 227 -3.69 4.37 10.08
CA LEU A 227 -3.36 5.68 9.52
C LEU A 227 -3.18 6.72 10.63
N THR A 228 -4.12 6.80 11.59
CA THR A 228 -4.01 7.70 12.74
C THR A 228 -2.80 7.41 13.63
N THR A 229 -2.44 6.13 13.80
CA THR A 229 -1.27 5.77 14.62
C THR A 229 0.03 6.21 13.95
N LYS A 230 0.09 6.11 12.62
CA LYS A 230 1.27 6.45 11.84
C LYS A 230 1.40 7.95 11.57
N SER A 231 0.31 8.69 11.44
CA SER A 231 0.36 10.16 11.39
C SER A 231 0.83 10.77 12.71
N LYS A 232 0.46 10.19 13.86
CA LYS A 232 0.92 10.64 15.19
C LYS A 232 2.43 10.48 15.45
N MET A 233 3.20 9.82 14.57
CA MET A 233 4.68 9.82 14.66
C MET A 233 5.30 11.12 14.13
N PHE A 234 4.53 11.98 13.45
CA PHE A 234 4.88 13.38 13.19
C PHE A 234 4.17 14.24 14.25
N LYS A 235 4.67 14.22 15.48
CA LYS A 235 4.29 15.24 16.45
C LYS A 235 4.84 16.57 15.94
N PHE A 236 3.95 17.42 15.40
CA PHE A 236 4.20 18.86 15.40
C PHE A 236 4.56 19.25 16.83
N LYS A 237 5.71 19.92 17.01
CA LYS A 237 5.87 20.73 18.22
C LYS A 237 4.72 21.74 18.17
N GLU A 238 3.82 21.68 19.15
CA GLU A 238 2.88 22.76 19.38
C GLU A 238 3.70 24.06 19.51
N GLY A 239 3.40 25.04 18.65
CA GLY A 239 4.12 26.31 18.60
C GLY A 239 4.72 26.66 17.24
N ALA A 240 3.87 26.80 16.23
CA ALA A 240 4.12 27.75 15.15
C ALA A 240 2.82 28.54 15.00
N TRP A 241 2.79 29.68 15.70
CA TRP A 241 1.86 30.78 15.42
C TRP A 241 2.28 31.43 14.10
#